data_AF-A0A9W8BBV1-F1
#
_entry.id   AF-A0A9W8BBV1-F1
#
_cell.length_a   1.000
_cell.length_b   1.000
_cell.length_c   1.000
_cell.angle_alpha   90.00
_cell.angle_beta   90.00
_cell.angle_gamma   90.00
#
_symmetry.space_group_name_H-M   'P 1'
#
loop_
_entity.id
_entity.type
_entity.pdbx_description
1 polymer ?
#
loop_
_entity_poly.entity_id
_entity_poly.type
_entity_poly.pdbx_seq_one_letter_code
_entity_poly.pdbx_strand_id
1 'polypeptide(L)'
;PFNDGNSTDTDSQEQSSDVVFNMPGGEDTNTTNTVYSTEYLESSALGRSEWVKFFGVFFNAEERANKLFDSVDSNYQCFAAKAEKEYNEIRPVVAWTSYAAPTQYNNNTAYWQISFADYKYDIVRDAGARMLNTTGKQATMFPTSQAFLRALKSVDIVVDESFVSYDYATLLKNYGIADQKSANYSWVATGRVFRPDRIQSTSGGLGWFEAPVAFADALLQDLIGLVHPKFAKAGYKPIWFRNLAKSDPVTIITAANCSDMYAQRQNPAGTCSLIDFQSANPTDADYSDVEKSQTLDLIYDVSKSEVINDNASSTKHSTASHAAGGLALAALLVAGVSAMAAILGV
;
A
#
# COMPACT_ATOMS: atom_id res chain seq x y z
N PRO A 1 -12.77 -17.21 17.07
CA PRO A 1 -11.98 -16.30 17.92
C PRO A 1 -10.62 -16.05 17.28
N PHE A 2 -10.60 -15.25 16.22
CA PHE A 2 -9.36 -14.78 15.62
C PHE A 2 -9.02 -13.46 16.29
N ASN A 3 -8.04 -13.51 17.19
CA ASN A 3 -7.57 -12.40 17.99
C ASN A 3 -6.43 -11.74 17.21
N ASP A 4 -6.70 -10.53 16.76
CA ASP A 4 -5.87 -9.56 16.10
C ASP A 4 -4.55 -9.31 16.85
N GLY A 5 -3.53 -10.14 16.56
CA GLY A 5 -2.09 -9.86 16.75
C GLY A 5 -1.63 -9.38 18.13
N ASN A 6 -2.47 -9.46 19.16
CA ASN A 6 -2.23 -8.85 20.46
C ASN A 6 -1.84 -9.94 21.47
N SER A 7 -0.56 -10.31 21.50
CA SER A 7 0.20 -10.97 22.60
C SER A 7 -0.50 -12.02 23.49
N THR A 8 -1.59 -12.61 23.03
CA THR A 8 -2.46 -13.52 23.79
C THR A 8 -2.72 -14.81 23.05
N ASP A 9 -2.10 -15.00 21.87
CA ASP A 9 -1.97 -16.32 21.30
C ASP A 9 -1.05 -17.10 22.23
N THR A 10 -1.67 -17.92 23.06
CA THR A 10 -0.94 -18.80 23.97
C THR A 10 -0.44 -19.99 23.15
N ASP A 11 0.76 -20.50 23.42
CA ASP A 11 1.25 -21.76 22.84
C ASP A 11 0.20 -22.90 22.90
N SER A 12 -0.74 -22.85 23.86
CA SER A 12 -1.86 -23.80 23.98
C SER A 12 -2.97 -23.65 22.92
N GLN A 13 -3.19 -22.47 22.36
CA GLN A 13 -4.13 -22.25 21.25
C GLN A 13 -3.56 -22.78 19.93
N GLU A 14 -2.28 -22.52 19.66
CA GLU A 14 -1.57 -23.08 18.50
C GLU A 14 -1.53 -24.63 18.56
N GLN A 15 -1.26 -25.20 19.75
CA GLN A 15 -1.22 -26.65 19.96
C GLN A 15 -2.57 -27.36 19.80
N SER A 16 -3.68 -26.65 19.97
CA SER A 16 -5.04 -27.22 19.85
C SER A 16 -5.71 -26.94 18.51
N SER A 17 -5.05 -26.19 17.62
CA SER A 17 -5.57 -25.83 16.30
C SER A 17 -5.33 -26.95 15.28
N ASP A 18 -6.32 -27.23 14.43
CA ASP A 18 -6.17 -28.20 13.33
C ASP A 18 -5.23 -27.70 12.23
N VAL A 19 -5.14 -26.38 12.08
CA VAL A 19 -4.24 -25.69 11.14
C VAL A 19 -3.80 -24.35 11.72
N VAL A 20 -2.52 -24.02 11.55
CA VAL A 20 -1.93 -22.71 11.90
C VAL A 20 -1.37 -22.08 10.63
N PHE A 21 -1.92 -20.94 10.21
CA PHE A 21 -1.39 -20.21 9.07
C PHE A 21 -0.25 -19.29 9.53
N ASN A 22 0.95 -19.52 9.02
CA ASN A 22 2.14 -18.76 9.42
C ASN A 22 2.95 -18.32 8.19
N MET A 23 3.97 -17.50 8.40
CA MET A 23 4.91 -17.09 7.36
C MET A 23 6.17 -17.98 7.35
N PRO A 24 6.84 -18.15 6.21
CA PRO A 24 8.16 -18.76 6.20
C PRO A 24 9.13 -17.99 7.11
N GLY A 25 9.67 -18.67 8.13
CA GLY A 25 10.59 -18.08 9.10
C GLY A 25 9.95 -17.44 10.34
N GLY A 26 8.62 -17.61 10.54
CA GLY A 26 7.98 -17.34 11.82
C GLY A 26 8.49 -18.27 12.92
N GLU A 27 8.52 -17.79 14.16
CA GLU A 27 8.77 -18.65 15.32
C GLU A 27 7.53 -19.52 15.53
N ASP A 28 7.59 -20.76 15.06
CA ASP A 28 6.54 -21.77 15.31
C ASP A 28 7.17 -22.92 16.11
N THR A 29 6.59 -23.20 17.27
CA THR A 29 7.06 -24.29 18.13
C THR A 29 6.47 -25.65 17.76
N ASN A 30 5.47 -25.69 16.87
CA ASN A 30 4.80 -26.91 16.40
C ASN A 30 4.65 -26.94 14.87
N THR A 31 5.69 -27.37 14.16
CA THR A 31 5.74 -27.40 12.70
C THR A 31 4.80 -28.41 12.01
N THR A 32 3.96 -29.15 12.74
CA THR A 32 3.20 -30.28 12.19
C THR A 32 1.82 -29.91 11.64
N ASN A 33 1.22 -28.82 12.13
CA ASN A 33 -0.06 -28.26 11.68
C ASN A 33 0.12 -26.88 10.99
N THR A 34 1.35 -26.46 10.75
CA THR A 34 1.67 -25.18 10.11
C THR A 34 1.47 -25.23 8.60
N VAL A 35 0.75 -24.24 8.07
CA VAL A 35 0.62 -23.96 6.65
C VAL A 35 1.20 -22.59 6.36
N TYR A 36 2.19 -22.53 5.47
CA TYR A 36 2.82 -21.26 5.14
C TYR A 36 1.98 -20.45 4.15
N SER A 37 1.73 -19.19 4.50
CA SER A 37 1.13 -18.19 3.62
C SER A 37 2.20 -17.26 3.05
N THR A 38 2.11 -17.00 1.74
CA THR A 38 3.05 -16.15 1.01
C THR A 38 2.35 -15.17 0.08
N GLU A 39 1.11 -14.79 0.40
CA GLU A 39 0.31 -13.82 -0.35
C GLU A 39 1.04 -12.49 -0.51
N TYR A 40 1.81 -12.07 0.50
CA TYR A 40 2.62 -10.86 0.44
C TYR A 40 3.72 -10.88 -0.65
N LEU A 41 4.10 -12.04 -1.17
CA LEU A 41 5.06 -12.20 -2.27
C LEU A 41 4.43 -12.12 -3.66
N GLU A 42 3.09 -12.10 -3.75
CA GLU A 42 2.41 -11.94 -5.03
C GLU A 42 2.77 -10.62 -5.69
N SER A 43 3.02 -10.70 -7.00
CA SER A 43 3.46 -9.58 -7.82
C SER A 43 2.34 -8.62 -8.18
N SER A 44 1.08 -9.00 -8.04
CA SER A 44 -0.08 -8.16 -8.35
C SER A 44 -1.05 -8.08 -7.17
N ALA A 45 -1.79 -6.97 -7.06
CA ALA A 45 -2.81 -6.81 -6.03
C ALA A 45 -3.95 -7.84 -6.18
N LEU A 46 -4.35 -8.17 -7.42
CA LEU A 46 -5.31 -9.25 -7.67
C LEU A 46 -4.78 -10.61 -7.26
N GLY A 47 -3.50 -10.91 -7.55
CA GLY A 47 -2.85 -12.15 -7.11
C GLY A 47 -2.93 -12.30 -5.59
N ARG A 48 -2.67 -11.22 -4.84
CA ARG A 48 -2.87 -11.19 -3.38
C ARG A 48 -4.29 -11.54 -2.98
N SER A 49 -5.30 -10.94 -3.63
CA SER A 49 -6.70 -11.21 -3.33
C SER A 49 -7.12 -12.65 -3.70
N GLU A 50 -6.46 -13.30 -4.66
CA GLU A 50 -6.77 -14.68 -5.06
C GLU A 50 -6.44 -15.70 -3.96
N TRP A 51 -5.55 -15.37 -3.02
CA TRP A 51 -5.23 -16.23 -1.89
C TRP A 51 -6.45 -16.57 -1.02
N VAL A 52 -7.55 -15.82 -1.11
CA VAL A 52 -8.82 -16.21 -0.48
C VAL A 52 -9.31 -17.60 -0.94
N LYS A 53 -9.00 -18.00 -2.18
CA LYS A 53 -9.29 -19.36 -2.68
C LYS A 53 -8.45 -20.41 -1.97
N PHE A 54 -7.17 -20.12 -1.71
CA PHE A 54 -6.29 -21.00 -0.95
C PHE A 54 -6.83 -21.24 0.45
N PHE A 55 -7.19 -20.18 1.18
CA PHE A 55 -7.82 -20.31 2.50
C PHE A 55 -9.16 -21.03 2.43
N GLY A 56 -9.96 -20.78 1.38
CA GLY A 56 -11.26 -21.41 1.17
C GLY A 56 -11.23 -22.94 1.20
N VAL A 57 -10.14 -23.58 0.76
CA VAL A 57 -9.99 -25.05 0.78
C VAL A 57 -9.94 -25.61 2.21
N PHE A 58 -9.29 -24.91 3.14
CA PHE A 58 -9.15 -25.38 4.53
C PHE A 58 -10.47 -25.31 5.31
N PHE A 59 -11.37 -24.44 4.89
CA PHE A 59 -12.63 -24.18 5.56
C PHE A 59 -13.85 -24.75 4.82
N ASN A 60 -13.64 -25.60 3.80
CA ASN A 60 -14.70 -26.14 2.95
C ASN A 60 -15.63 -25.02 2.41
N ALA A 61 -15.00 -23.92 2.01
CA ALA A 61 -15.62 -22.67 1.59
C ALA A 61 -15.23 -22.30 0.15
N GLU A 62 -14.82 -23.27 -0.68
CA GLU A 62 -14.33 -23.06 -2.04
C GLU A 62 -15.36 -22.37 -2.92
N GLU A 63 -16.64 -22.78 -2.87
CA GLU A 63 -17.70 -22.12 -3.64
C GLU A 63 -17.82 -20.64 -3.25
N ARG A 64 -17.69 -20.33 -1.96
CA ARG A 64 -17.77 -18.96 -1.43
C ARG A 64 -16.54 -18.15 -1.83
N ALA A 65 -15.34 -18.72 -1.67
CA ALA A 65 -14.07 -18.10 -2.01
C ALA A 65 -13.99 -17.76 -3.50
N ASN A 66 -14.42 -18.69 -4.37
CA ASN A 66 -14.49 -18.44 -5.81
C ASN A 66 -15.48 -17.33 -6.15
N LYS A 67 -16.72 -17.37 -5.63
CA LYS A 67 -17.72 -16.31 -5.88
C LYS A 67 -17.24 -14.93 -5.43
N LEU A 68 -16.57 -14.85 -4.28
CA LEU A 68 -16.00 -13.60 -3.79
C LEU A 68 -14.91 -13.10 -4.73
N PHE A 69 -13.93 -13.94 -5.05
CA PHE A 69 -12.82 -13.54 -5.90
C PHE A 69 -13.29 -13.15 -7.30
N ASP A 70 -14.22 -13.90 -7.89
CA ASP A 70 -14.79 -13.59 -9.21
C ASP A 70 -15.46 -12.20 -9.21
N SER A 71 -16.11 -11.82 -8.10
CA SER A 71 -16.67 -10.49 -7.92
C SER A 71 -15.59 -9.41 -7.81
N VAL A 72 -14.51 -9.67 -7.05
CA VAL A 72 -13.37 -8.75 -6.91
C VAL A 72 -12.66 -8.56 -8.25
N ASP A 73 -12.33 -9.65 -8.95
CA ASP A 73 -11.69 -9.61 -10.26
C ASP A 73 -12.56 -8.86 -11.27
N SER A 74 -13.84 -9.22 -11.41
CA SER A 74 -14.75 -8.54 -12.33
C SER A 74 -14.84 -7.03 -12.08
N ASN A 75 -14.88 -6.61 -10.81
CA ASN A 75 -14.96 -5.20 -10.45
C ASN A 75 -13.62 -4.48 -10.68
N TYR A 76 -12.50 -5.12 -10.33
CA TYR A 76 -11.14 -4.62 -10.57
C TYR A 76 -10.90 -4.38 -12.06
N GLN A 77 -11.16 -5.38 -12.91
CA GLN A 77 -10.97 -5.26 -14.37
C GLN A 77 -11.81 -4.12 -14.93
N CYS A 78 -13.04 -3.95 -14.44
CA CYS A 78 -13.91 -2.87 -14.85
C CYS A 78 -13.38 -1.48 -14.44
N PHE A 79 -12.91 -1.32 -13.21
CA PHE A 79 -12.28 -0.09 -12.75
C PHE A 79 -11.00 0.24 -13.51
N ALA A 80 -10.11 -0.74 -13.72
CA ALA A 80 -8.88 -0.58 -14.46
C ALA A 80 -9.15 -0.16 -15.92
N ALA A 81 -10.11 -0.81 -16.58
CA ALA A 81 -10.49 -0.46 -17.95
C ALA A 81 -11.09 0.94 -18.08
N LYS A 82 -11.89 1.38 -17.10
CA LYS A 82 -12.44 2.74 -17.08
C LYS A 82 -11.36 3.78 -16.79
N ALA A 83 -10.52 3.52 -15.81
CA ALA A 83 -9.34 4.31 -15.53
C ALA A 83 -8.54 4.52 -16.82
N GLU A 84 -8.05 3.45 -17.44
CA GLU A 84 -7.24 3.52 -18.66
C GLU A 84 -7.86 4.38 -19.78
N LYS A 85 -9.17 4.26 -20.03
CA LYS A 85 -9.87 5.02 -21.09
C LYS A 85 -9.96 6.53 -20.84
N GLU A 86 -10.07 6.92 -19.57
CA GLU A 86 -10.26 8.31 -19.18
C GLU A 86 -8.94 9.09 -19.16
N TYR A 87 -7.80 8.39 -19.27
CA TYR A 87 -6.46 8.97 -19.22
C TYR A 87 -5.74 8.84 -20.56
N ASN A 88 -6.05 9.75 -21.49
CA ASN A 88 -5.39 9.71 -22.79
C ASN A 88 -4.01 10.39 -22.84
N GLU A 89 -3.63 11.31 -21.92
CA GLU A 89 -2.34 12.02 -22.09
C GLU A 89 -1.58 12.42 -20.80
N ILE A 90 -2.24 12.58 -19.64
CA ILE A 90 -1.56 13.02 -18.40
C ILE A 90 -1.74 11.98 -17.29
N ARG A 91 -0.67 11.25 -16.98
CA ARG A 91 -0.61 10.27 -15.89
C ARG A 91 0.24 10.82 -14.74
N PRO A 92 -0.35 11.11 -13.56
CA PRO A 92 0.41 11.55 -12.40
C PRO A 92 1.50 10.54 -12.04
N VAL A 93 2.66 11.04 -11.63
CA VAL A 93 3.75 10.19 -11.14
C VAL A 93 3.60 10.00 -9.62
N VAL A 94 3.45 8.74 -9.19
CA VAL A 94 3.31 8.33 -7.79
C VAL A 94 4.62 7.76 -7.27
N ALA A 95 5.06 8.18 -6.09
CA ALA A 95 6.16 7.54 -5.36
C ALA A 95 5.69 7.00 -4.02
N TRP A 96 6.04 5.74 -3.75
CA TRP A 96 5.85 5.09 -2.46
C TRP A 96 7.13 5.23 -1.65
N THR A 97 7.08 5.95 -0.56
CA THR A 97 8.27 6.43 0.14
C THR A 97 8.23 6.07 1.61
N SER A 98 9.41 5.95 2.22
CA SER A 98 9.50 5.84 3.67
C SER A 98 10.77 6.49 4.19
N TYR A 99 10.73 6.88 5.46
CA TYR A 99 11.82 7.41 6.24
C TYR A 99 12.01 6.55 7.49
N ALA A 100 13.26 6.14 7.72
CA ALA A 100 13.68 5.51 8.95
C ALA A 100 14.53 6.50 9.76
N ALA A 101 14.07 6.82 10.96
CA ALA A 101 14.83 7.62 11.91
C ALA A 101 16.09 6.88 12.40
N PRO A 102 17.11 7.59 12.92
CA PRO A 102 18.23 6.97 13.61
C PRO A 102 17.76 6.11 14.78
N THR A 103 18.17 4.85 14.81
CA THR A 103 17.90 3.88 15.88
C THR A 103 19.11 2.96 16.07
N GLN A 104 19.15 2.23 17.18
CA GLN A 104 20.16 1.19 17.39
C GLN A 104 20.15 0.10 16.30
N TYR A 105 19.04 -0.07 15.59
CA TYR A 105 18.86 -1.10 14.57
C TYR A 105 19.38 -0.73 13.18
N ASN A 106 19.63 0.57 12.93
CA ASN A 106 20.21 1.06 11.68
C ASN A 106 21.50 1.85 11.93
N ASN A 107 22.30 1.39 12.90
CA ASN A 107 23.59 2.01 13.27
C ASN A 107 23.46 3.51 13.58
N ASN A 108 22.36 3.91 14.22
CA ASN A 108 22.00 5.31 14.51
C ASN A 108 22.09 6.22 13.27
N THR A 109 21.75 5.69 12.09
CA THR A 109 21.83 6.40 10.82
C THR A 109 20.45 6.44 10.17
N ALA A 110 19.99 7.64 9.85
CA ALA A 110 18.74 7.81 9.13
C ALA A 110 18.88 7.38 7.66
N TYR A 111 17.80 6.91 7.07
CA TYR A 111 17.73 6.69 5.63
C TYR A 111 16.32 6.95 5.10
N TRP A 112 16.25 7.22 3.79
CA TRP A 112 15.00 7.32 3.05
C TRP A 112 14.95 6.21 2.02
N GLN A 113 13.76 5.79 1.66
CA GLN A 113 13.56 4.72 0.70
C GLN A 113 12.43 5.08 -0.26
N ILE A 114 12.57 4.63 -1.51
CA ILE A 114 11.47 4.54 -2.47
C ILE A 114 11.24 3.05 -2.72
N SER A 115 9.99 2.61 -2.54
CA SER A 115 9.55 1.24 -2.83
C SER A 115 9.11 1.13 -4.29
N PHE A 116 9.52 0.04 -4.92
CA PHE A 116 9.14 -0.33 -6.29
C PHE A 116 8.52 -1.73 -6.32
N ALA A 117 7.82 -2.12 -5.26
CA ALA A 117 7.20 -3.44 -5.17
C ALA A 117 6.25 -3.67 -6.35
N ASP A 118 6.28 -4.85 -6.96
CA ASP A 118 5.57 -5.14 -8.21
C ASP A 118 4.06 -4.87 -8.08
N TYR A 119 3.45 -5.26 -6.95
CA TYR A 119 2.01 -5.05 -6.75
C TYR A 119 1.64 -3.56 -6.70
N LYS A 120 2.55 -2.70 -6.22
CA LYS A 120 2.39 -1.24 -6.23
C LYS A 120 2.52 -0.69 -7.64
N TYR A 121 3.45 -1.23 -8.42
CA TYR A 121 3.61 -0.87 -9.83
C TYR A 121 2.33 -1.16 -10.60
N ASP A 122 1.83 -2.39 -10.49
CA ASP A 122 0.63 -2.86 -11.19
C ASP A 122 -0.60 -2.04 -10.80
N ILE A 123 -0.87 -1.88 -9.51
CA ILE A 123 -2.08 -1.18 -9.09
C ILE A 123 -2.04 0.33 -9.37
N VAL A 124 -0.87 0.98 -9.32
CA VAL A 124 -0.72 2.38 -9.72
C VAL A 124 -0.94 2.54 -11.22
N ARG A 125 -0.42 1.60 -12.04
CA ARG A 125 -0.67 1.57 -13.48
C ARG A 125 -2.16 1.41 -13.75
N ASP A 126 -2.80 0.45 -13.11
CA ASP A 126 -4.22 0.13 -13.33
C ASP A 126 -5.14 1.25 -12.81
N ALA A 127 -4.70 2.04 -11.83
CA ALA A 127 -5.37 3.28 -11.41
C ALA A 127 -5.22 4.42 -12.43
N GLY A 128 -4.46 4.22 -13.51
CA GLY A 128 -4.24 5.22 -14.56
C GLY A 128 -3.14 6.22 -14.24
N ALA A 129 -2.19 5.87 -13.40
CA ALA A 129 -1.04 6.68 -13.04
C ALA A 129 0.27 5.99 -13.46
N ARG A 130 1.41 6.66 -13.27
CA ARG A 130 2.74 6.06 -13.42
C ARG A 130 3.37 5.93 -12.05
N MET A 131 3.88 4.76 -11.69
CA MET A 131 4.77 4.68 -10.54
C MET A 131 6.15 5.20 -10.94
N LEU A 132 6.77 6.00 -10.09
CA LEU A 132 8.19 6.30 -10.21
C LEU A 132 8.94 4.96 -10.18
N ASN A 133 9.69 4.65 -11.25
CA ASN A 133 10.57 3.49 -11.31
C ASN A 133 11.73 3.81 -12.25
N THR A 134 12.96 3.75 -11.73
CA THR A 134 14.16 4.15 -12.47
C THR A 134 15.30 3.13 -12.35
N THR A 135 15.10 2.02 -11.63
CA THR A 135 16.23 1.16 -11.23
C THR A 135 16.04 -0.33 -11.48
N GLY A 136 14.81 -0.79 -11.79
CA GLY A 136 14.51 -2.22 -11.95
C GLY A 136 14.71 -3.06 -10.66
N LYS A 137 14.92 -2.40 -9.52
CA LYS A 137 15.03 -3.00 -8.18
C LYS A 137 13.69 -2.92 -7.47
N GLN A 138 13.48 -3.75 -6.43
CA GLN A 138 12.28 -3.70 -5.56
C GLN A 138 12.23 -2.47 -4.63
N ALA A 139 13.38 -1.83 -4.40
CA ALA A 139 13.48 -0.57 -3.66
C ALA A 139 14.80 0.16 -3.98
N THR A 140 14.90 1.43 -3.59
CA THR A 140 16.17 2.16 -3.54
C THR A 140 16.25 2.95 -2.25
N MET A 141 17.38 2.79 -1.55
CA MET A 141 17.71 3.52 -0.32
C MET A 141 18.58 4.74 -0.63
N PHE A 142 18.33 5.82 0.09
CA PHE A 142 19.03 7.07 -0.01
C PHE A 142 19.62 7.43 1.36
N PRO A 143 20.94 7.63 1.49
CA PRO A 143 21.57 7.97 2.76
C PRO A 143 21.37 9.43 3.17
N THR A 144 20.86 10.27 2.26
CA THR A 144 20.63 11.70 2.51
C THR A 144 19.28 12.14 1.97
N SER A 145 18.62 13.07 2.67
CA SER A 145 17.37 13.68 2.24
C SER A 145 17.54 14.43 0.91
N GLN A 146 18.71 15.03 0.66
CA GLN A 146 18.97 15.74 -0.60
C GLN A 146 18.96 14.80 -1.80
N ALA A 147 19.57 13.61 -1.71
CA ALA A 147 19.55 12.63 -2.79
C ALA A 147 18.13 12.08 -3.02
N PHE A 148 17.43 11.76 -1.94
CA PHE A 148 16.04 11.32 -1.96
C PHE A 148 15.11 12.36 -2.62
N LEU A 149 15.18 13.62 -2.18
CA LEU A 149 14.39 14.71 -2.74
C LEU A 149 14.71 15.01 -4.20
N ARG A 150 15.95 14.78 -4.66
CA ARG A 150 16.26 14.84 -6.11
C ARG A 150 15.53 13.77 -6.89
N ALA A 151 15.42 12.54 -6.36
CA ALA A 151 14.67 11.46 -7.01
C ALA A 151 13.16 11.75 -7.08
N LEU A 152 12.61 12.53 -6.16
CA LEU A 152 11.20 12.93 -6.14
C LEU A 152 10.88 14.15 -7.00
N LYS A 153 11.80 14.65 -7.83
CA LYS A 153 11.63 15.92 -8.54
C LYS A 153 10.47 15.91 -9.54
N SER A 154 10.24 14.79 -10.21
CA SER A 154 9.17 14.59 -11.20
C SER A 154 7.90 13.96 -10.60
N VAL A 155 7.82 13.84 -9.28
CA VAL A 155 6.70 13.19 -8.59
C VAL A 155 5.56 14.18 -8.36
N ASP A 156 4.34 13.74 -8.64
CA ASP A 156 3.11 14.51 -8.40
C ASP A 156 2.43 14.11 -7.10
N ILE A 157 2.61 12.85 -6.67
CA ILE A 157 1.93 12.26 -5.53
C ILE A 157 2.92 11.45 -4.70
N VAL A 158 2.97 11.73 -3.41
CA VAL A 158 3.76 10.95 -2.44
C VAL A 158 2.81 10.12 -1.58
N VAL A 159 3.10 8.82 -1.47
CA VAL A 159 2.49 7.91 -0.51
C VAL A 159 3.56 7.51 0.51
N ASP A 160 3.45 8.02 1.73
CA ASP A 160 4.43 7.81 2.79
C ASP A 160 4.04 6.62 3.70
N GLU A 161 4.96 5.68 3.85
CA GLU A 161 4.83 4.46 4.65
C GLU A 161 5.73 4.49 5.89
N SER A 162 6.23 5.67 6.28
CA SER A 162 7.06 5.83 7.47
C SER A 162 6.32 5.45 8.75
N PHE A 163 6.99 4.89 9.76
CA PHE A 163 6.41 4.61 11.09
C PHE A 163 6.62 5.77 12.09
N VAL A 164 6.99 6.96 11.62
CA VAL A 164 7.38 8.10 12.48
C VAL A 164 6.88 9.46 11.97
N SER A 165 6.10 9.51 10.88
CA SER A 165 5.72 10.76 10.17
C SER A 165 4.20 10.88 10.02
N TYR A 166 3.47 10.96 11.14
CA TYR A 166 2.00 10.85 11.13
C TYR A 166 1.25 12.14 10.77
N ASP A 167 1.92 13.30 10.82
CA ASP A 167 1.42 14.61 10.41
C ASP A 167 2.29 15.24 9.31
N TYR A 168 1.73 16.22 8.60
CA TYR A 168 2.37 16.81 7.43
C TYR A 168 3.65 17.57 7.76
N ALA A 169 3.68 18.32 8.87
CA ALA A 169 4.85 19.12 9.25
C ALA A 169 6.02 18.22 9.64
N THR A 170 5.75 17.17 10.41
CA THR A 170 6.76 16.15 10.77
C THR A 170 7.26 15.42 9.54
N LEU A 171 6.38 15.06 8.59
CA LEU A 171 6.80 14.43 7.32
C LEU A 171 7.75 15.33 6.54
N LEU A 172 7.38 16.60 6.31
CA LEU A 172 8.23 17.54 5.56
C LEU A 172 9.60 17.72 6.24
N LYS A 173 9.61 17.88 7.58
CA LYS A 173 10.84 17.95 8.36
C LYS A 173 11.71 16.70 8.19
N ASN A 174 11.12 15.52 8.34
CA ASN A 174 11.83 14.24 8.18
C ASN A 174 12.35 14.05 6.75
N TYR A 175 11.67 14.59 5.74
CA TYR A 175 12.11 14.55 4.34
C TYR A 175 13.15 15.62 4.01
N GLY A 176 13.52 16.48 4.96
CA GLY A 176 14.51 17.56 4.76
C GLY A 176 13.95 18.83 4.12
N ILE A 177 12.63 19.02 4.15
CA ILE A 177 11.95 20.22 3.66
C ILE A 177 11.68 21.15 4.85
N ALA A 178 12.47 22.22 4.95
CA ALA A 178 12.38 23.17 6.07
C ALA A 178 11.22 24.16 5.94
N ASP A 179 10.87 24.55 4.71
CA ASP A 179 9.78 25.48 4.43
C ASP A 179 8.97 25.01 3.22
N GLN A 180 7.67 24.81 3.43
CA GLN A 180 6.73 24.38 2.40
C GLN A 180 6.64 25.41 1.26
N LYS A 181 6.74 26.71 1.56
CA LYS A 181 6.53 27.78 0.57
C LYS A 181 7.65 27.88 -0.47
N SER A 182 8.86 27.49 -0.07
CA SER A 182 10.04 27.47 -0.96
C SER A 182 10.31 26.09 -1.57
N ALA A 183 9.52 25.07 -1.20
CA ALA A 183 9.67 23.72 -1.71
C ALA A 183 9.26 23.63 -3.19
N ASN A 184 10.23 23.36 -4.06
CA ASN A 184 10.01 23.24 -5.51
C ASN A 184 9.64 21.79 -5.89
N TYR A 185 8.51 21.29 -5.38
CA TYR A 185 7.98 19.95 -5.63
C TYR A 185 6.45 19.98 -5.85
N SER A 186 5.97 19.38 -6.94
CA SER A 186 4.55 19.35 -7.30
C SER A 186 3.68 18.78 -6.17
N TRP A 187 4.08 17.64 -5.59
CA TRP A 187 3.37 17.00 -4.48
C TRP A 187 3.29 17.84 -3.19
N VAL A 188 4.26 18.75 -2.96
CA VAL A 188 4.22 19.70 -1.84
C VAL A 188 3.28 20.87 -2.16
N ALA A 189 3.45 21.48 -3.34
CA ALA A 189 2.67 22.63 -3.77
C ALA A 189 1.17 22.31 -3.86
N THR A 190 0.83 21.11 -4.32
CA THR A 190 -0.56 20.64 -4.48
C THR A 190 -1.11 19.92 -3.25
N GLY A 191 -0.30 19.70 -2.21
CA GLY A 191 -0.70 18.97 -1.01
C GLY A 191 -1.11 17.52 -1.27
N ARG A 192 -0.52 16.87 -2.29
CA ARG A 192 -0.80 15.47 -2.66
C ARG A 192 0.15 14.52 -1.93
N VAL A 193 0.02 14.53 -0.60
CA VAL A 193 0.79 13.68 0.32
C VAL A 193 -0.15 12.81 1.11
N PHE A 194 -0.03 11.50 0.90
CA PHE A 194 -0.94 10.51 1.44
C PHE A 194 -0.21 9.52 2.33
N ARG A 195 -0.94 8.93 3.29
CA ARG A 195 -0.46 7.82 4.11
C ARG A 195 -1.50 6.71 4.15
N PRO A 196 -1.12 5.44 4.02
CA PRO A 196 -2.05 4.33 4.17
C PRO A 196 -2.25 3.97 5.65
N ASP A 197 -2.73 4.92 6.44
CA ASP A 197 -2.93 4.76 7.88
C ASP A 197 -4.27 5.34 8.34
N ARG A 198 -5.25 5.42 7.44
CA ARG A 198 -6.59 5.94 7.78
C ARG A 198 -7.28 5.06 8.80
N ILE A 199 -7.22 3.74 8.65
CA ILE A 199 -7.85 2.80 9.56
C ILE A 199 -6.79 2.29 10.53
N GLN A 200 -7.02 2.48 11.82
CA GLN A 200 -6.11 2.02 12.87
C GLN A 200 -6.86 1.34 14.02
N SER A 201 -6.20 0.43 14.73
CA SER A 201 -6.66 -0.05 16.03
C SER A 201 -6.25 0.91 17.15
N THR A 202 -6.80 0.73 18.36
CA THR A 202 -6.38 1.48 19.56
C THR A 202 -4.93 1.22 19.97
N SER A 203 -4.36 0.09 19.57
CA SER A 203 -2.96 -0.28 19.81
C SER A 203 -2.01 0.18 18.71
N GLY A 204 -2.50 0.88 17.67
CA GLY A 204 -1.69 1.38 16.55
C GLY A 204 -1.50 0.37 15.41
N GLY A 205 -2.25 -0.73 15.41
CA GLY A 205 -2.33 -1.64 14.26
C GLY A 205 -2.93 -0.91 13.05
N LEU A 206 -2.44 -1.23 11.84
CA LEU A 206 -2.84 -0.54 10.62
C LEU A 206 -3.74 -1.44 9.76
N GLY A 207 -4.94 -0.98 9.45
CA GLY A 207 -5.85 -1.68 8.54
C GLY A 207 -5.32 -1.81 7.10
N TRP A 208 -4.26 -1.08 6.76
CA TRP A 208 -3.54 -1.18 5.49
C TRP A 208 -2.99 -2.58 5.20
N PHE A 209 -2.60 -3.29 6.25
CA PHE A 209 -2.03 -4.62 6.13
C PHE A 209 -3.08 -5.73 6.06
N GLU A 210 -4.36 -5.39 6.23
CA GLU A 210 -5.46 -6.35 6.33
C GLU A 210 -6.33 -6.37 5.05
N ALA A 211 -7.45 -5.66 5.09
CA ALA A 211 -8.50 -5.67 4.07
C ALA A 211 -8.01 -5.36 2.64
N PRO A 212 -7.07 -4.43 2.42
CA PRO A 212 -6.58 -4.14 1.07
C PRO A 212 -5.97 -5.35 0.37
N VAL A 213 -5.45 -6.34 1.12
CA VAL A 213 -4.87 -7.56 0.57
C VAL A 213 -5.95 -8.41 -0.11
N ALA A 214 -7.13 -8.49 0.48
CA ALA A 214 -8.24 -9.31 0.02
C ALA A 214 -9.24 -8.59 -0.92
N PHE A 215 -9.21 -7.25 -0.93
CA PHE A 215 -10.11 -6.42 -1.74
C PHE A 215 -9.32 -5.49 -2.69
N ALA A 216 -8.62 -6.08 -3.65
CA ALA A 216 -7.85 -5.34 -4.64
C ALA A 216 -8.69 -4.33 -5.45
N ASP A 217 -9.97 -4.63 -5.70
CA ASP A 217 -10.90 -3.75 -6.42
C ASP A 217 -11.22 -2.47 -5.63
N ALA A 218 -11.46 -2.60 -4.32
CA ALA A 218 -11.63 -1.46 -3.44
C ALA A 218 -10.33 -0.65 -3.30
N LEU A 219 -9.18 -1.32 -3.21
CA LEU A 219 -7.88 -0.65 -3.15
C LEU A 219 -7.61 0.15 -4.44
N LEU A 220 -7.96 -0.44 -5.60
CA LEU A 220 -7.88 0.23 -6.88
C LEU A 220 -8.81 1.44 -6.95
N GLN A 221 -10.05 1.33 -6.46
CA GLN A 221 -10.98 2.46 -6.35
C GLN A 221 -10.38 3.62 -5.53
N ASP A 222 -9.78 3.30 -4.37
CA ASP A 222 -9.10 4.28 -3.53
C ASP A 222 -7.98 5.01 -4.30
N LEU A 223 -7.14 4.24 -4.98
CA LEU A 223 -6.03 4.79 -5.76
C LEU A 223 -6.53 5.63 -6.93
N ILE A 224 -7.56 5.21 -7.66
CA ILE A 224 -8.20 6.03 -8.71
C ILE A 224 -8.66 7.37 -8.12
N GLY A 225 -9.30 7.36 -6.95
CA GLY A 225 -9.73 8.59 -6.28
C GLY A 225 -8.58 9.49 -5.82
N LEU A 226 -7.42 8.90 -5.46
CA LEU A 226 -6.21 9.64 -5.11
C LEU A 226 -5.54 10.28 -6.34
N VAL A 227 -5.35 9.49 -7.39
CA VAL A 227 -4.60 9.91 -8.59
C VAL A 227 -5.46 10.81 -9.49
N HIS A 228 -6.77 10.63 -9.48
CA HIS A 228 -7.70 11.35 -10.35
C HIS A 228 -8.99 11.76 -9.62
N PRO A 229 -8.91 12.71 -8.66
CA PRO A 229 -10.03 13.06 -7.79
C PRO A 229 -11.27 13.59 -8.52
N LYS A 230 -11.12 14.11 -9.76
CA LYS A 230 -12.25 14.54 -10.61
C LYS A 230 -13.20 13.39 -11.00
N PHE A 231 -12.69 12.16 -10.97
CA PHE A 231 -13.45 10.96 -11.33
C PHE A 231 -14.03 10.24 -10.11
N ALA A 232 -13.59 10.61 -8.92
CA ALA A 232 -14.24 10.17 -7.71
C ALA A 232 -15.60 10.87 -7.57
N LYS A 233 -16.61 10.11 -7.15
CA LYS A 233 -17.92 10.68 -6.80
C LYS A 233 -17.73 11.84 -5.81
N ALA A 234 -18.49 12.91 -5.98
CA ALA A 234 -18.45 14.04 -5.06
C ALA A 234 -18.62 13.57 -3.59
N GLY A 235 -17.66 13.94 -2.74
CA GLY A 235 -17.63 13.52 -1.33
C GLY A 235 -17.04 12.13 -1.07
N TYR A 236 -16.51 11.44 -2.08
CA TYR A 236 -15.74 10.22 -1.88
C TYR A 236 -14.58 10.46 -0.92
N LYS A 237 -14.46 9.59 0.07
CA LYS A 237 -13.35 9.59 1.02
C LYS A 237 -12.61 8.27 0.84
N PRO A 238 -11.29 8.31 0.62
CA PRO A 238 -10.51 7.08 0.56
C PRO A 238 -10.73 6.24 1.82
N ILE A 239 -10.74 4.93 1.67
CA ILE A 239 -10.94 3.94 2.73
C ILE A 239 -9.67 3.79 3.57
N TRP A 240 -8.50 3.71 2.93
CA TRP A 240 -7.23 3.42 3.62
C TRP A 240 -6.24 4.59 3.65
N PHE A 241 -6.39 5.56 2.75
CA PHE A 241 -5.43 6.66 2.63
C PHE A 241 -5.89 7.95 3.32
N ARG A 242 -5.05 8.57 4.16
CA ARG A 242 -5.25 9.95 4.65
C ARG A 242 -4.44 10.92 3.81
N ASN A 243 -5.02 12.06 3.45
CA ASN A 243 -4.22 13.19 2.97
C ASN A 243 -3.67 14.00 4.16
N LEU A 244 -2.35 14.03 4.33
CA LEU A 244 -1.72 14.74 5.43
C LEU A 244 -1.79 16.25 5.31
N ALA A 245 -1.62 16.78 4.10
CA ALA A 245 -1.67 18.24 3.87
C ALA A 245 -3.06 18.81 4.19
N LYS A 246 -4.12 17.99 4.05
CA LYS A 246 -5.49 18.32 4.43
C LYS A 246 -5.84 17.95 5.87
N SER A 247 -4.90 17.36 6.62
CA SER A 247 -5.11 16.86 7.98
C SER A 247 -6.29 15.89 8.07
N ASP A 248 -6.43 15.00 7.09
CA ASP A 248 -7.46 13.96 7.12
C ASP A 248 -7.35 13.15 8.43
N PRO A 249 -8.48 12.85 9.09
CA PRO A 249 -8.48 12.17 10.38
C PRO A 249 -8.20 10.67 10.22
N VAL A 250 -7.73 10.07 11.31
CA VAL A 250 -7.70 8.62 11.50
C VAL A 250 -9.08 8.14 11.94
N THR A 251 -9.51 7.00 11.42
CA THR A 251 -10.64 6.21 11.89
C THR A 251 -10.12 5.11 12.80
N ILE A 252 -10.41 5.22 14.10
CA ILE A 252 -10.09 4.18 15.08
C ILE A 252 -11.18 3.11 15.08
N ILE A 253 -10.78 1.87 14.85
CA ILE A 253 -11.64 0.69 14.95
C ILE A 253 -11.36 -0.02 16.27
N THR A 254 -12.44 -0.44 16.93
CA THR A 254 -12.45 -1.13 18.21
C THR A 254 -13.37 -2.34 18.12
N ALA A 255 -13.31 -3.23 19.12
CA ALA A 255 -14.26 -4.35 19.22
C ALA A 255 -15.74 -3.90 19.19
N ALA A 256 -16.05 -2.69 19.67
CA ALA A 256 -17.41 -2.14 19.63
C ALA A 256 -17.93 -1.85 18.20
N ASN A 257 -17.03 -1.75 17.21
CA ASN A 257 -17.40 -1.62 15.80
C ASN A 257 -17.74 -2.97 15.16
N CYS A 258 -17.48 -4.09 15.84
CA CYS A 258 -17.83 -5.43 15.39
C CYS A 258 -19.10 -5.89 16.12
N SER A 259 -20.26 -5.75 15.47
CA SER A 259 -21.54 -6.19 16.04
C SER A 259 -21.72 -7.71 16.02
N ASP A 260 -21.00 -8.39 15.13
CA ASP A 260 -21.04 -9.83 14.96
C ASP A 260 -19.68 -10.29 14.39
N MET A 261 -18.93 -11.06 15.18
CA MET A 261 -17.61 -11.57 14.79
C MET A 261 -17.66 -12.65 13.70
N TYR A 262 -18.85 -13.19 13.42
CA TYR A 262 -19.08 -14.16 12.36
C TYR A 262 -19.72 -13.51 11.13
N ALA A 263 -20.06 -12.22 11.20
CA ALA A 263 -20.59 -11.52 10.05
C ALA A 263 -19.53 -11.43 8.97
N GLN A 264 -19.97 -11.75 7.75
CA GLN A 264 -19.12 -11.66 6.58
C GLN A 264 -18.63 -10.23 6.39
N ARG A 265 -17.31 -10.05 6.29
CA ARG A 265 -16.72 -8.77 5.91
C ARG A 265 -17.19 -8.41 4.50
N GLN A 266 -17.92 -7.30 4.40
CA GLN A 266 -18.43 -6.81 3.12
C GLN A 266 -17.29 -6.21 2.29
N ASN A 267 -17.32 -6.43 0.98
CA ASN A 267 -16.42 -5.75 0.05
C ASN A 267 -16.74 -4.24 0.08
N PRO A 268 -15.78 -3.38 0.48
CA PRO A 268 -16.02 -1.95 0.57
C PRO A 268 -15.95 -1.24 -0.79
N ALA A 269 -15.62 -1.95 -1.87
CA ALA A 269 -15.66 -1.40 -3.21
C ALA A 269 -17.09 -0.96 -3.55
N GLY A 270 -17.19 0.18 -4.23
CA GLY A 270 -18.40 0.53 -4.96
C GLY A 270 -18.60 -0.41 -6.14
N THR A 271 -19.76 -0.30 -6.79
CA THR A 271 -19.96 -0.97 -8.07
C THR A 271 -19.26 -0.18 -9.17
N CYS A 272 -18.76 -0.88 -10.19
CA CYS A 272 -18.20 -0.20 -11.38
C CYS A 272 -19.17 0.81 -12.03
N SER A 273 -20.48 0.67 -11.83
CA SER A 273 -21.50 1.65 -12.26
C SER A 273 -21.56 2.93 -11.43
N LEU A 274 -21.03 2.95 -10.20
CA LEU A 274 -21.09 4.08 -9.27
C LEU A 274 -19.82 4.93 -9.24
N ILE A 275 -18.74 4.50 -9.91
CA ILE A 275 -17.79 5.43 -10.52
C ILE A 275 -18.36 5.79 -11.89
N ASP A 276 -19.38 6.64 -11.88
CA ASP A 276 -19.68 7.48 -13.03
C ASP A 276 -18.52 8.47 -13.07
N PHE A 277 -17.48 8.12 -13.83
CA PHE A 277 -16.53 9.10 -14.32
C PHE A 277 -17.40 10.20 -14.91
N GLN A 278 -17.43 11.39 -14.29
CA GLN A 278 -18.01 12.53 -14.97
C GLN A 278 -17.23 12.60 -16.28
N SER A 279 -17.90 12.29 -17.40
CA SER A 279 -17.30 12.32 -18.71
C SER A 279 -16.55 13.64 -18.80
N ALA A 280 -15.23 13.59 -18.99
CA ALA A 280 -14.43 14.80 -19.03
C ALA A 280 -15.03 15.72 -20.11
N ASN A 281 -15.65 16.82 -19.67
CA ASN A 281 -16.20 17.80 -20.58
C ASN A 281 -14.99 18.52 -21.20
N PRO A 282 -14.79 18.54 -22.54
CA PRO A 282 -13.56 19.06 -23.15
C PRO A 282 -13.36 20.58 -23.02
N THR A 283 -14.09 21.26 -22.12
CA THR A 283 -14.12 22.73 -22.04
C THR A 283 -14.00 23.30 -20.63
N ASP A 284 -13.70 22.48 -19.61
CA ASP A 284 -13.35 23.02 -18.28
C ASP A 284 -11.92 23.55 -18.30
N ALA A 285 -11.82 24.82 -18.67
CA ALA A 285 -10.62 25.64 -18.61
C ALA A 285 -10.22 25.87 -17.14
N ASP A 286 -9.35 25.00 -16.62
CA ASP A 286 -8.44 25.32 -15.53
C ASP A 286 -7.10 24.56 -15.68
N TYR A 287 -6.58 24.61 -16.92
CA TYR A 287 -5.32 23.98 -17.33
C TYR A 287 -4.30 25.02 -17.84
N SER A 288 -4.32 26.26 -17.32
CA SER A 288 -3.44 27.32 -17.82
C SER A 288 -2.07 27.45 -17.14
N ASP A 289 -1.68 26.57 -16.20
CA ASP A 289 -0.39 26.70 -15.50
C ASP A 289 0.55 25.47 -15.56
N VAL A 290 0.30 24.50 -16.45
CA VAL A 290 1.20 23.33 -16.64
C VAL A 290 1.83 23.28 -18.04
N GLU A 291 1.64 24.31 -18.88
CA GLU A 291 2.11 24.31 -20.28
C GLU A 291 3.58 24.74 -20.47
N LYS A 292 4.46 24.48 -19.49
CA LYS A 292 5.92 24.72 -19.62
C LYS A 292 6.82 23.58 -19.13
N SER A 293 6.39 22.34 -19.29
CA SER A 293 7.33 21.21 -19.26
C SER A 293 6.98 20.17 -20.32
N GLN A 294 6.98 20.59 -21.57
CA GLN A 294 7.21 19.69 -22.70
C GLN A 294 8.63 19.88 -23.20
N THR A 295 9.26 18.75 -23.57
CA THR A 295 10.65 18.56 -23.98
C THR A 295 11.71 18.63 -22.87
N LEU A 296 11.99 17.47 -22.27
CA LEU A 296 13.35 16.91 -22.20
C LEU A 296 13.26 15.45 -21.75
N ASP A 297 13.56 14.55 -22.68
CA ASP A 297 14.10 13.21 -22.40
C ASP A 297 15.45 13.35 -21.67
N LEU A 298 15.39 13.80 -20.42
CA LEU A 298 16.48 13.61 -19.48
C LEU A 298 16.11 12.41 -18.64
N ILE A 299 16.49 11.24 -19.15
CA ILE A 299 16.82 10.08 -18.32
C ILE A 299 17.84 10.60 -17.30
N TYR A 300 17.37 10.95 -16.10
CA TYR A 300 18.26 11.22 -14.99
C TYR A 300 18.83 9.88 -14.55
N ASP A 301 20.03 9.60 -15.02
CA ASP A 301 20.79 8.40 -14.68
C ASP A 301 21.14 8.41 -13.19
N VAL A 302 20.32 7.74 -12.39
CA VAL A 302 20.51 7.59 -10.93
C VAL A 302 21.71 6.69 -10.61
N SER A 303 22.39 6.10 -11.60
CA SER A 303 23.62 5.33 -11.38
C SER A 303 24.78 6.17 -10.84
N LYS A 304 24.65 7.50 -10.79
CA LYS A 304 25.68 8.43 -10.29
C LYS A 304 25.44 8.96 -8.87
N SER A 305 24.31 8.66 -8.22
CA SER A 305 24.23 8.87 -6.77
C SER A 305 25.00 7.76 -6.06
N GLU A 306 25.70 8.05 -4.97
CA GLU A 306 26.34 7.03 -4.13
C GLU A 306 25.27 6.05 -3.61
N VAL A 307 25.03 5.00 -4.40
CA VAL A 307 24.20 3.86 -4.08
C VAL A 307 25.01 2.97 -3.14
N ILE A 308 24.43 2.60 -2.01
CA ILE A 308 24.99 1.49 -1.23
C ILE A 308 24.87 0.25 -2.11
N ASN A 309 26.01 -0.23 -2.62
CA ASN A 309 26.09 -1.42 -3.45
C ASN A 309 25.84 -2.66 -2.59
N ASP A 310 24.63 -3.19 -2.62
CA ASP A 310 24.42 -4.62 -2.37
C ASP A 310 24.70 -5.37 -3.67
N ASN A 311 25.99 -5.66 -3.90
CA ASN A 311 26.40 -6.69 -4.83
C ASN A 311 26.05 -8.06 -4.21
N ALA A 312 24.91 -8.62 -4.60
CA ALA A 312 24.66 -10.05 -4.50
C ALA A 312 24.02 -10.55 -5.79
N SER A 313 24.87 -10.88 -6.76
CA SER A 313 24.49 -11.75 -7.88
C SER A 313 23.97 -13.08 -7.33
N SER A 314 22.87 -13.54 -7.93
CA SER A 314 22.35 -14.92 -7.97
C SER A 314 23.05 -15.99 -7.13
N THR A 315 22.23 -16.73 -6.38
CA THR A 315 22.52 -17.97 -5.62
C THR A 315 23.15 -17.79 -4.23
N LYS A 316 22.29 -17.47 -3.25
CA LYS A 316 22.16 -18.16 -1.94
C LYS A 316 21.15 -17.40 -1.09
N HIS A 317 20.13 -18.10 -0.59
CA HIS A 317 19.30 -17.61 0.51
C HIS A 317 20.22 -17.27 1.69
N SER A 318 20.33 -15.98 2.01
CA SER A 318 21.03 -15.49 3.18
C SER A 318 20.21 -14.38 3.81
N THR A 319 19.78 -14.66 5.03
CA THR A 319 19.00 -13.85 5.95
C THR A 319 19.82 -12.64 6.44
N ALA A 320 19.64 -11.47 5.82
CA ALA A 320 20.19 -10.21 6.33
C ALA A 320 19.35 -9.01 5.87
N SER A 321 18.13 -8.89 6.40
CA SER A 321 17.27 -7.71 6.30
C SER A 321 16.43 -7.59 7.58
N HIS A 322 17.11 -7.42 8.72
CA HIS A 322 16.47 -7.46 10.04
C HIS A 322 16.52 -6.09 10.70
N ALA A 323 15.41 -5.35 10.63
CA ALA A 323 14.84 -4.67 11.80
C ALA A 323 13.61 -3.82 11.44
N ALA A 324 13.72 -2.91 10.47
CA ALA A 324 12.58 -2.08 10.05
C ALA A 324 11.63 -2.82 9.09
N GLY A 325 12.18 -3.67 8.22
CA GLY A 325 11.40 -4.55 7.36
C GLY A 325 10.73 -5.70 8.12
N GLY A 326 11.31 -6.16 9.24
CA GLY A 326 10.79 -7.29 10.01
C GLY A 326 9.46 -6.99 10.72
N LEU A 327 9.32 -5.79 11.31
CA LEU A 327 8.08 -5.35 11.97
C LEU A 327 6.95 -5.10 10.96
N ALA A 328 7.26 -4.49 9.81
CA ALA A 328 6.27 -4.29 8.75
C ALA A 328 5.87 -5.62 8.09
N LEU A 329 6.83 -6.52 7.87
CA LEU A 329 6.59 -7.85 7.29
C LEU A 329 5.74 -8.71 8.23
N ALA A 330 6.05 -8.79 9.52
CA ALA A 330 5.22 -9.52 10.49
C ALA A 330 3.78 -8.95 10.58
N ALA A 331 3.63 -7.61 10.53
CA ALA A 331 2.32 -6.96 10.53
C ALA A 331 1.52 -7.17 9.23
N LEU A 332 2.17 -7.33 8.08
CA LEU A 332 1.55 -7.65 6.78
C LEU A 332 0.80 -8.99 6.77
N LEU A 333 1.16 -9.93 7.65
CA LEU A 333 0.90 -11.37 7.46
C LEU A 333 -0.25 -11.89 8.31
N VAL A 334 -0.22 -11.61 9.62
CA VAL A 334 -1.36 -11.88 10.51
C VAL A 334 -2.61 -11.18 9.97
N ALA A 335 -2.40 -10.00 9.40
CA ALA A 335 -3.42 -9.12 8.86
C ALA A 335 -4.04 -9.65 7.54
N GLY A 336 -3.22 -10.15 6.61
CA GLY A 336 -3.68 -10.71 5.33
C GLY A 336 -4.53 -11.98 5.51
N VAL A 337 -4.03 -12.93 6.32
CA VAL A 337 -4.75 -14.17 6.67
C VAL A 337 -6.07 -13.85 7.39
N SER A 338 -6.02 -12.98 8.41
CA SER A 338 -7.21 -12.61 9.19
C SER A 338 -8.27 -11.92 8.32
N ALA A 339 -7.84 -11.07 7.37
CA ALA A 339 -8.76 -10.44 6.44
C ALA A 339 -9.46 -11.49 5.56
N MET A 340 -8.73 -12.47 5.01
CA MET A 340 -9.32 -13.50 4.14
C MET A 340 -10.23 -14.46 4.91
N ALA A 341 -9.87 -14.85 6.13
CA ALA A 341 -10.73 -15.64 7.01
C ALA A 341 -12.05 -14.91 7.35
N ALA A 342 -11.96 -13.62 7.72
CA ALA A 342 -13.14 -12.81 8.03
C ALA A 342 -14.10 -12.64 6.84
N ILE A 343 -13.60 -12.66 5.60
CA ILE A 343 -14.45 -12.59 4.41
C ILE A 343 -15.12 -13.93 4.10
N LEU A 344 -14.49 -15.03 4.49
CA LEU A 344 -15.10 -16.35 4.40
C LEU A 344 -16.11 -16.58 5.53
N GLY A 345 -16.12 -15.74 6.58
CA GLY A 345 -17.04 -15.84 7.71
C GLY A 345 -16.74 -17.07 8.58
N VAL A 346 -15.45 -17.38 8.74
CA VAL A 346 -14.93 -18.55 9.46
C VAL A 346 -14.01 -18.14 10.58
#